data_AF-X1BVR6-F1
#
_entry.id   AF-X1BVR6-F1
#
_cell.length_a   1.000
_cell.length_b   1.000
_cell.length_c   1.000
_cell.angle_alpha   90.00
_cell.angle_beta   90.00
_cell.angle_gamma   90.00
#
_symmetry.space_group_name_H-M   'P 1'
#
loop_
_entity.id
_entity.type
_entity.pdbx_description
1 polymer ?
#
loop_
_entity_poly.entity_id
_entity_poly.type
_entity_poly.pdbx_seq_one_letter_code
_entity_poly.pdbx_strand_id
1 'polypeptide(L)'
;TLETRLPAVLSAIRIGYLDQLDFPLQEAIAAIATDGVPTSTDWKGSFNWDTSAYTTNEQAISALFDPQLNLTTRRKYSVKLDLTAVEADGSFDELYLAVKEDIQADNPRAIDRKTVTKAQIAATAEPGIIIDIPATSEKVYITMQMKTALAEDALIYYSVVKEHLE
;
A
#
# COMPACT_ATOMS: atom_id res chain seq x y z
N THR A 1 -53.89 -8.75 45.78
CA THR A 1 -53.21 -9.96 46.31
C THR A 1 -51.73 -9.88 45.98
N LEU A 2 -50.85 -10.42 46.84
CA LEU A 2 -49.40 -10.47 46.57
C LEU A 2 -49.09 -11.20 45.24
N GLU A 3 -49.97 -12.10 44.82
CA GLU A 3 -49.90 -12.89 43.59
C GLU A 3 -49.91 -12.06 42.30
N THR A 4 -50.53 -10.88 42.28
CA THR A 4 -50.51 -10.01 41.08
C THR A 4 -49.33 -9.03 41.07
N ARG A 5 -48.67 -8.80 42.21
CA ARG A 5 -47.55 -7.84 42.31
C ARG A 5 -46.20 -8.48 41.97
N LEU A 6 -46.01 -9.74 42.33
CA LEU A 6 -44.74 -10.45 42.10
C LEU A 6 -44.38 -10.58 40.59
N PRO A 7 -45.31 -10.92 39.68
CA PRO A 7 -45.02 -11.03 38.25
C PRO A 7 -44.65 -9.67 37.62
N ALA A 8 -45.32 -8.60 38.04
CA ALA A 8 -45.07 -7.25 37.55
C ALA A 8 -43.66 -6.75 37.94
N VAL A 9 -43.24 -7.03 39.18
CA VAL A 9 -41.89 -6.69 39.66
C VAL A 9 -40.81 -7.47 38.93
N LEU A 10 -41.01 -8.78 38.72
CA LEU A 10 -40.07 -9.63 37.97
C LEU A 10 -39.94 -9.18 36.50
N SER A 11 -41.04 -8.75 35.87
CA SER A 11 -41.01 -8.21 34.51
C SER A 11 -40.21 -6.90 34.42
N ALA A 12 -40.39 -6.00 35.38
CA ALA A 12 -39.66 -4.73 35.42
C ALA A 12 -38.15 -4.93 35.65
N ILE A 13 -37.79 -5.86 36.55
CA ILE A 13 -36.39 -6.24 36.79
C ILE A 13 -35.77 -6.85 35.54
N ARG A 14 -36.50 -7.73 34.84
CA ARG A 14 -36.03 -8.34 33.58
C ARG A 14 -35.77 -7.29 32.49
N ILE A 15 -36.65 -6.29 32.35
CA ILE A 15 -36.46 -5.18 31.39
C ILE A 15 -35.24 -4.35 31.77
N GLY A 16 -35.10 -3.96 33.04
CA GLY A 16 -33.93 -3.20 33.50
C GLY A 16 -32.60 -3.95 33.36
N TYR A 17 -32.59 -5.29 33.50
CA TYR A 17 -31.41 -6.11 33.23
C TYR A 17 -31.12 -6.24 31.73
N LEU A 18 -32.15 -6.31 30.88
CA LEU A 18 -31.98 -6.36 29.42
C LEU A 18 -31.45 -5.03 28.86
N ASP A 19 -31.92 -3.89 29.35
CA ASP A 19 -31.41 -2.55 28.98
C ASP A 19 -29.94 -2.35 29.39
N GLN A 20 -29.49 -2.99 30.48
CA GLN A 20 -28.08 -2.98 30.88
C GLN A 20 -27.20 -3.95 30.08
N LEU A 21 -27.80 -5.02 29.52
CA LEU A 21 -27.13 -5.96 28.62
C LEU A 21 -27.07 -5.44 27.18
N ASP A 22 -27.91 -4.47 26.84
CA ASP A 22 -27.74 -3.57 25.70
C ASP A 22 -26.62 -2.55 26.01
N PHE A 23 -25.49 -3.07 26.54
CA PHE A 23 -24.17 -2.46 26.42
C PHE A 23 -24.07 -1.89 25.02
N PRO A 24 -23.51 -0.68 24.84
CA PRO A 24 -23.77 0.13 23.68
C PRO A 24 -23.05 -0.46 22.46
N LEU A 25 -23.60 -1.56 21.93
CA LEU A 25 -23.20 -2.21 20.71
C LEU A 25 -23.28 -1.19 19.59
N GLN A 26 -24.21 -0.24 19.68
CA GLN A 26 -24.31 0.88 18.77
C GLN A 26 -23.14 1.87 18.89
N GLU A 27 -22.64 2.17 20.11
CA GLU A 27 -21.42 2.99 20.27
C GLU A 27 -20.16 2.20 19.90
N ALA A 28 -20.12 0.89 20.16
CA ALA A 28 -19.03 0.02 19.74
C ALA A 28 -18.99 -0.16 18.22
N ILE A 29 -20.15 -0.29 17.56
CA ILE A 29 -20.28 -0.34 16.10
C ILE A 29 -19.96 1.03 15.50
N ALA A 30 -20.41 2.12 16.11
CA ALA A 30 -20.05 3.47 15.69
C ALA A 30 -18.54 3.71 15.83
N ALA A 31 -17.91 3.24 16.91
CA ALA A 31 -16.47 3.27 17.10
C ALA A 31 -15.72 2.45 16.05
N ILE A 32 -16.19 1.25 15.68
CA ILE A 32 -15.64 0.45 14.57
C ILE A 32 -15.81 1.13 13.21
N ALA A 33 -16.85 1.96 13.04
CA ALA A 33 -17.09 2.71 11.81
C ALA A 33 -16.31 4.03 11.75
N THR A 34 -15.99 4.67 12.89
CA THR A 34 -15.20 5.91 12.97
C THR A 34 -13.70 5.68 13.08
N ASP A 35 -13.25 4.62 13.76
CA ASP A 35 -11.92 4.06 13.54
C ASP A 35 -12.00 3.26 12.27
N GLY A 36 -11.93 3.96 11.13
CA GLY A 36 -11.89 3.34 9.82
C GLY A 36 -10.86 2.22 9.85
N VAL A 37 -11.34 0.97 9.96
CA VAL A 37 -10.51 -0.22 9.86
C VAL A 37 -9.67 0.02 8.62
N PRO A 38 -8.34 0.15 8.74
CA PRO A 38 -7.53 0.32 7.57
C PRO A 38 -7.65 -1.01 6.84
N THR A 39 -8.60 -1.09 5.91
CA THR A 39 -8.57 -2.07 4.85
C THR A 39 -7.18 -1.90 4.27
N SER A 40 -6.29 -2.88 4.47
CA SER A 40 -5.08 -2.92 3.66
C SER A 40 -5.62 -3.09 2.24
N THR A 41 -5.73 -1.98 1.53
CA THR A 41 -6.05 -2.01 0.12
C THR A 41 -4.75 -2.36 -0.54
N ASP A 42 -4.40 -3.64 -0.49
CA ASP A 42 -3.33 -4.14 -1.32
C ASP A 42 -3.78 -3.91 -2.76
N TRP A 43 -3.05 -3.08 -3.50
CA TRP A 43 -3.42 -2.75 -4.87
C TRP A 43 -2.39 -3.28 -5.84
N LYS A 44 -2.87 -3.72 -7.01
CA LYS A 44 -2.07 -4.33 -8.06
C LYS A 44 -2.28 -3.58 -9.36
N GLY A 45 -1.31 -3.66 -10.25
CA GLY A 45 -1.42 -3.10 -11.58
C GLY A 45 -0.25 -3.50 -12.44
N SER A 46 -0.10 -2.81 -13.55
CA SER A 46 0.97 -3.05 -14.51
C SER A 46 1.34 -1.76 -15.23
N PHE A 47 2.54 -1.73 -15.79
CA PHE A 47 2.97 -0.69 -16.72
C PHE A 47 3.75 -1.32 -17.88
N ASN A 48 3.69 -0.67 -19.04
CA ASN A 48 4.51 -1.04 -20.17
C ASN A 48 5.85 -0.31 -20.05
N TRP A 49 6.93 -1.07 -19.97
CA TRP A 49 8.28 -0.56 -20.06
C TRP A 49 8.62 -0.27 -21.51
N ASP A 50 8.88 1.00 -21.82
CA ASP A 50 9.44 1.45 -23.10
C ASP A 50 10.96 1.22 -23.14
N THR A 51 11.42 0.40 -24.10
CA THR A 51 12.85 0.08 -24.27
C THR A 51 13.74 1.28 -24.62
N SER A 52 13.16 2.38 -25.09
CA SER A 52 13.90 3.61 -25.38
C SER A 52 14.37 4.35 -24.11
N ALA A 53 13.84 4.01 -22.95
CA ALA A 53 14.19 4.65 -21.69
C ALA A 53 15.23 3.86 -20.88
N TYR A 54 16.50 3.97 -21.27
CA TYR A 54 17.63 3.36 -20.57
C TYR A 54 18.67 4.43 -20.19
N THR A 55 19.66 4.08 -19.37
CA THR A 55 20.83 4.91 -18.95
C THR A 55 20.56 6.20 -18.19
N THR A 56 19.93 7.21 -18.78
CA THR A 56 19.58 8.48 -18.10
C THR A 56 18.09 8.70 -18.03
N ASN A 57 17.33 7.93 -18.81
CA ASN A 57 15.89 8.04 -18.91
C ASN A 57 15.24 7.14 -17.87
N GLU A 58 14.67 7.75 -16.84
CA GLU A 58 13.87 7.04 -15.86
C GLU A 58 12.39 7.08 -16.29
N GLN A 59 11.71 5.93 -16.24
CA GLN A 59 10.26 5.87 -16.42
C GLN A 59 9.56 5.82 -15.07
N ALA A 60 8.47 6.56 -14.94
CA ALA A 60 7.63 6.48 -13.76
C ALA A 60 6.80 5.19 -13.81
N ILE A 61 6.86 4.42 -12.73
CA ILE A 61 5.97 3.28 -12.46
C ILE A 61 4.66 3.80 -11.82
N SER A 62 4.49 5.13 -11.78
CA SER A 62 3.67 5.90 -10.83
C SER A 62 2.16 5.87 -11.00
N ALA A 63 1.59 4.93 -11.76
CA ALA A 63 0.14 4.65 -11.68
C ALA A 63 -0.31 4.17 -10.27
N LEU A 64 0.64 3.99 -9.34
CA LEU A 64 0.49 3.48 -7.98
C LEU A 64 0.19 4.52 -6.89
N PHE A 65 0.66 5.75 -7.03
CA PHE A 65 0.61 6.78 -5.98
C PHE A 65 0.24 8.17 -6.52
N ASP A 66 -0.19 8.25 -7.79
CA ASP A 66 -0.79 9.44 -8.38
C ASP A 66 -2.32 9.40 -8.17
N PRO A 67 -2.74 9.44 -6.89
CA PRO A 67 -3.28 10.69 -6.39
C PRO A 67 -2.54 11.20 -5.15
N GLN A 68 -2.57 12.53 -4.98
CA GLN A 68 -2.06 13.25 -3.81
C GLN A 68 -2.42 12.52 -2.50
N LEU A 69 -1.41 12.24 -1.66
CA LEU A 69 -1.58 11.56 -0.38
C LEU A 69 -2.30 12.51 0.59
N ASN A 70 -3.62 12.47 0.59
CA ASN A 70 -4.48 13.40 1.34
C ASN A 70 -4.58 13.15 2.85
N LEU A 71 -3.84 12.18 3.41
CA LEU A 71 -3.84 11.88 4.86
C LEU A 71 -2.53 12.32 5.50
N THR A 72 -2.65 12.82 6.72
CA THR A 72 -1.60 13.43 7.54
C THR A 72 -0.77 12.44 8.37
N THR A 73 -0.93 11.13 8.15
CA THR A 73 -0.25 10.09 8.92
C THR A 73 0.91 9.47 8.15
N ARG A 74 1.97 9.08 8.87
CA ARG A 74 3.08 8.30 8.30
C ARG A 74 2.55 6.98 7.77
N ARG A 75 3.17 6.44 6.71
CA ARG A 75 2.76 5.16 6.10
C ARG A 75 3.99 4.35 5.72
N LYS A 76 3.89 3.03 5.80
CA LYS A 76 4.90 2.12 5.29
C LYS A 76 4.26 1.23 4.23
N TYR A 77 4.93 1.11 3.09
CA TYR A 77 4.46 0.36 1.94
C TYR A 77 5.52 -0.65 1.52
N SER A 78 5.11 -1.85 1.15
CA SER A 78 5.96 -2.82 0.49
C SER A 78 5.55 -2.91 -0.97
N VAL A 79 6.46 -2.57 -1.87
CA VAL A 79 6.23 -2.58 -3.31
C VAL A 79 6.97 -3.74 -3.92
N LYS A 80 6.24 -4.65 -4.55
CA LYS A 80 6.81 -5.80 -5.26
C LYS A 80 6.64 -5.60 -6.76
N LEU A 81 7.70 -5.90 -7.50
CA LEU A 81 7.71 -5.88 -8.95
C LEU A 81 7.91 -7.31 -9.46
N ASP A 82 7.07 -7.72 -10.40
CA ASP A 82 7.26 -8.95 -11.17
C ASP A 82 8.16 -8.64 -12.37
N LEU A 83 9.41 -9.06 -12.27
CA LEU A 83 10.44 -8.80 -13.26
C LEU A 83 10.75 -10.05 -14.11
N THR A 84 9.92 -11.10 -14.07
CA THR A 84 10.17 -12.34 -14.80
C THR A 84 10.29 -12.10 -16.31
N ALA A 85 9.47 -11.21 -16.88
CA ALA A 85 9.56 -10.86 -18.30
C ALA A 85 10.89 -10.15 -18.66
N VAL A 86 11.39 -9.30 -17.75
CA VAL A 86 12.65 -8.57 -17.92
C VAL A 86 13.85 -9.53 -17.77
N GLU A 87 13.77 -10.46 -16.82
CA GLU A 87 14.83 -11.45 -16.59
C GLU A 87 15.04 -12.36 -17.81
N ALA A 88 13.95 -12.72 -18.50
CA ALA A 88 14.00 -13.53 -19.71
C ALA A 88 14.74 -12.85 -20.87
N ASP A 89 14.88 -11.52 -20.84
CA ASP A 89 15.63 -10.77 -21.83
C ASP A 89 17.15 -11.02 -21.69
N GLY A 90 17.80 -11.39 -22.79
CA GLY A 90 19.23 -11.70 -22.81
C GLY A 90 20.13 -10.48 -22.59
N SER A 91 19.64 -9.28 -22.87
CA SER A 91 20.36 -8.00 -22.75
C SER A 91 20.25 -7.39 -21.36
N PHE A 92 19.32 -7.87 -20.53
CA PHE A 92 19.14 -7.40 -19.16
C PHE A 92 20.33 -7.77 -18.27
N ASP A 93 20.85 -6.80 -17.52
CA ASP A 93 21.94 -6.95 -16.55
C ASP A 93 21.50 -6.47 -15.16
N GLU A 94 21.16 -5.19 -15.05
CA GLU A 94 20.65 -4.56 -13.84
C GLU A 94 19.68 -3.42 -14.15
N LEU A 95 18.82 -3.14 -13.17
CA LEU A 95 17.96 -1.97 -13.15
C LEU A 95 18.14 -1.20 -11.85
N TYR A 96 17.84 0.09 -11.93
CA TYR A 96 17.82 1.01 -10.81
C TYR A 96 16.39 1.42 -10.53
N LEU A 97 15.95 1.19 -9.30
CA LEU A 97 14.68 1.63 -8.78
C LEU A 97 14.94 2.81 -7.85
N ALA A 98 14.14 3.87 -7.99
CA ALA A 98 14.19 5.00 -7.10
C ALA A 98 12.79 5.33 -6.59
N VAL A 99 12.71 5.63 -5.31
CA VAL A 99 11.53 6.23 -4.70
C VAL A 99 11.79 7.71 -4.58
N LYS A 100 10.88 8.50 -5.14
CA LYS A 100 10.98 9.94 -5.23
C LYS A 100 9.83 10.60 -4.49
N GLU A 101 10.15 11.57 -3.66
CA GLU A 101 9.21 12.45 -2.98
C GLU A 101 9.25 13.82 -3.65
N ASP A 102 8.09 14.34 -4.02
CA ASP A 102 7.94 15.72 -4.47
C ASP A 102 7.60 16.61 -3.27
N ILE A 103 8.62 17.32 -2.77
CA ILE A 103 8.53 18.24 -1.64
C ILE A 103 8.29 19.68 -2.14
N GLN A 104 8.63 19.97 -3.40
CA GLN A 104 8.47 21.25 -4.06
C GLN A 104 8.14 20.99 -5.53
N ALA A 105 6.93 21.38 -5.92
CA ALA A 105 6.32 21.10 -7.22
C ALA A 105 7.35 20.96 -8.35
N ASP A 106 7.42 19.75 -8.91
CA ASP A 106 8.22 19.34 -10.08
C ASP A 106 9.73 19.10 -9.85
N ASN A 107 10.22 19.12 -8.61
CA ASN A 107 11.61 18.71 -8.30
C ASN A 107 11.66 17.55 -7.30
N PRO A 108 11.47 16.31 -7.78
CA PRO A 108 11.57 15.14 -6.91
C PRO A 108 12.94 14.96 -6.28
N ARG A 109 12.93 14.62 -5.00
CA ARG A 109 14.10 14.09 -4.31
C ARG A 109 13.98 12.57 -4.19
N ALA A 110 15.05 11.86 -4.56
CA ALA A 110 15.15 10.44 -4.24
C ALA A 110 15.30 10.24 -2.73
N ILE A 111 14.35 9.53 -2.11
CA ILE A 111 14.35 9.17 -0.69
C ILE A 111 14.88 7.75 -0.46
N ASP A 112 14.74 6.88 -1.46
CA ASP A 112 15.30 5.52 -1.44
C ASP A 112 15.74 5.12 -2.86
N ARG A 113 16.73 4.25 -2.95
CA ARG A 113 17.26 3.69 -4.19
C ARG A 113 17.65 2.24 -4.00
N LYS A 114 17.30 1.40 -4.96
CA LYS A 114 17.69 0.00 -4.99
C LYS A 114 18.17 -0.39 -6.37
N THR A 115 19.35 -0.99 -6.43
CA THR A 115 19.81 -1.70 -7.62
C THR A 115 19.32 -3.14 -7.55
N VAL A 116 18.72 -3.62 -8.63
CA VAL A 116 18.29 -5.01 -8.79
C VAL A 116 19.06 -5.61 -9.96
N THR A 117 19.87 -6.62 -9.66
CA THR A 117 20.63 -7.37 -10.66
C THR A 117 19.88 -8.59 -11.14
N LYS A 118 20.19 -9.08 -12.34
CA LYS A 118 19.62 -10.32 -12.88
C LYS A 118 19.75 -11.50 -11.92
N ALA A 119 20.88 -11.63 -11.24
CA ALA A 119 21.10 -12.69 -10.26
C ALA A 119 20.14 -12.59 -9.05
N GLN A 120 19.77 -11.38 -8.62
CA GLN A 120 18.83 -11.18 -7.51
C GLN A 120 17.40 -11.55 -7.87
N ILE A 121 16.99 -11.36 -9.13
CA ILE A 121 15.69 -11.79 -9.64
C ILE A 121 15.65 -13.33 -9.70
N ALA A 122 16.69 -13.95 -10.27
CA ALA A 122 16.79 -15.41 -10.38
C ALA A 122 16.80 -16.13 -9.02
N ALA A 123 17.45 -15.52 -8.01
CA ALA A 123 17.64 -16.12 -6.69
C ALA A 123 16.45 -15.90 -5.73
N THR A 124 15.54 -14.97 -6.04
CA THR A 124 14.49 -14.55 -5.11
C THR A 124 13.17 -14.50 -5.85
N ALA A 125 12.16 -15.25 -5.38
CA ALA A 125 10.84 -15.29 -6.02
C ALA A 125 10.16 -13.91 -6.13
N GLU A 126 10.56 -12.92 -5.30
CA GLU A 126 9.98 -11.58 -5.31
C GLU A 126 10.98 -10.51 -4.79
N PRO A 127 11.64 -9.71 -5.65
CA PRO A 127 12.37 -8.54 -5.19
C PRO A 127 11.39 -7.41 -4.81
N GLY A 128 11.07 -7.30 -3.52
CA GLY A 128 10.32 -6.16 -2.96
C GLY A 128 11.21 -4.98 -2.57
N ILE A 129 10.70 -3.76 -2.70
CA ILE A 129 11.24 -2.53 -2.10
C ILE A 129 10.30 -2.12 -0.97
N ILE A 130 10.85 -2.00 0.23
CA ILE A 130 10.14 -1.43 1.36
C ILE A 130 10.31 0.08 1.31
N ILE A 131 9.20 0.80 1.34
CA ILE A 131 9.13 2.26 1.25
C ILE A 131 8.51 2.80 2.52
N ASP A 132 9.23 3.71 3.17
CA ASP A 132 8.70 4.51 4.28
C ASP A 132 8.32 5.89 3.74
N ILE A 133 7.06 6.29 3.94
CA ILE A 133 6.53 7.58 3.51
C ILE A 133 6.32 8.47 4.74
N PRO A 134 7.12 9.54 4.89
CA PRO A 134 6.93 10.56 5.92
C PRO A 134 5.52 11.15 5.91
N ALA A 135 5.04 11.59 7.08
CA ALA A 135 3.73 12.24 7.21
C ALA A 135 3.60 13.56 6.42
N THR A 136 4.72 14.20 6.10
CA THR A 136 4.79 15.46 5.34
C THR A 136 4.80 15.26 3.83
N SER A 137 4.89 14.02 3.35
CA SER A 137 4.96 13.72 1.93
C SER A 137 3.58 13.81 1.28
N GLU A 138 3.41 14.77 0.36
CA GLU A 138 2.14 14.94 -0.35
C GLU A 138 2.08 14.13 -1.64
N LYS A 139 3.24 13.89 -2.26
CA LYS A 139 3.37 13.19 -3.54
C LYS A 139 4.61 12.31 -3.52
N VAL A 140 4.40 11.01 -3.71
CA VAL A 140 5.47 10.01 -3.82
C VAL A 140 5.27 9.26 -5.12
N TYR A 141 6.36 8.96 -5.81
CA TYR A 141 6.33 8.11 -6.98
C TYR A 141 7.57 7.25 -7.08
N ILE A 142 7.44 6.16 -7.82
CA ILE A 142 8.52 5.20 -8.04
C ILE A 142 8.93 5.33 -9.49
N THR A 143 10.22 5.41 -9.71
CA THR A 143 10.81 5.38 -11.04
C THR A 143 11.70 4.17 -11.20
N MET A 144 11.81 3.71 -12.44
CA MET A 144 12.70 2.63 -12.83
C MET A 144 13.55 3.05 -14.01
N GLN A 145 14.75 2.51 -14.05
CA GLN A 145 15.73 2.77 -15.08
C GLN A 145 16.49 1.49 -15.40
N MET A 146 16.52 1.08 -16.66
CA MET A 146 17.39 -0.02 -17.08
C MET A 146 18.79 0.51 -17.37
N LYS A 147 19.81 -0.29 -17.07
CA LYS A 147 21.19 0.01 -17.49
C LYS A 147 21.38 -0.19 -18.98
N THR A 148 20.78 -1.23 -19.52
CA THR A 148 20.84 -1.63 -20.93
C THR A 148 19.44 -1.54 -21.55
N ALA A 149 19.38 -1.30 -22.85
CA ALA A 149 18.12 -1.44 -23.57
C ALA A 149 17.72 -2.92 -23.57
N LEU A 150 16.44 -3.21 -23.33
CA LEU A 150 15.88 -4.54 -23.58
C LEU A 150 15.65 -4.71 -25.08
N ALA A 151 15.49 -5.94 -25.54
CA ALA A 151 15.25 -6.24 -26.94
C ALA A 151 13.86 -5.78 -27.40
N GLU A 152 12.87 -5.85 -26.51
CA GLU A 152 11.48 -5.47 -26.77
C GLU A 152 10.84 -4.86 -25.51
N ASP A 153 9.75 -4.12 -25.70
CA ASP A 153 8.98 -3.54 -24.61
C ASP A 153 8.42 -4.65 -23.70
N ALA A 154 8.42 -4.39 -22.40
CA ALA A 154 8.04 -5.39 -21.40
C ALA A 154 6.86 -4.93 -20.55
N LEU A 155 5.83 -5.76 -20.43
CA LEU A 155 4.76 -5.54 -19.47
C LEU A 155 5.21 -6.01 -18.08
N ILE A 156 5.27 -5.09 -17.12
CA ILE A 156 5.74 -5.36 -15.76
C ILE A 156 4.59 -5.18 -14.79
N TYR A 157 4.32 -6.21 -13.99
CA TYR A 157 3.29 -6.18 -12.97
C TYR A 157 3.85 -5.71 -11.63
N TYR A 158 2.99 -5.10 -10.82
CA TYR A 158 3.34 -4.70 -9.47
C TYR A 158 2.23 -5.01 -8.48
N SER A 159 2.62 -5.12 -7.22
CA SER A 159 1.70 -5.13 -6.08
C SER A 159 2.22 -4.25 -4.96
N VAL A 160 1.33 -3.49 -4.32
CA VAL A 160 1.65 -2.72 -3.14
C VAL A 160 0.82 -3.16 -1.98
N VAL A 161 1.51 -3.40 -0.88
CA VAL A 161 0.94 -3.79 0.41
C VAL A 161 1.18 -2.65 1.37
N LYS A 162 0.10 -2.13 1.97
CA LYS A 162 0.23 -1.16 3.07
C LYS A 162 0.61 -1.93 4.33
N GLU A 163 1.81 -1.71 4.84
CA GLU A 163 2.22 -2.28 6.11
C GLU A 163 1.56 -1.48 7.25
N HIS A 164 1.01 -2.17 8.23
CA HIS A 164 0.52 -1.54 9.45
C HIS A 164 1.73 -0.99 10.21
N LEU A 165 1.72 0.30 10.52
CA LEU A 165 2.68 0.86 11.47
C LEU A 165 2.18 0.49 12.86
N GLU A 166 2.93 -0.36 13.56
CA GLU A 166 2.72 -0.65 15.00
C GLU A 166 2.83 0.63 15.85
#